data_AF-A0A9E7UMJ9-F1
#
_entry.id   AF-A0A9E7UMJ9-F1
#
_cell.length_a   1.000
_cell.length_b   1.000
_cell.length_c   1.000
_cell.angle_alpha   90.00
_cell.angle_beta   90.00
_cell.angle_gamma   90.00
#
_symmetry.space_group_name_H-M   'P 1'
#
loop_
_entity.id
_entity.type
_entity.pdbx_description
1 polymer ?
#
loop_
_entity_poly.entity_id
_entity_poly.type
_entity_poly.pdbx_seq_one_letter_code
_entity_poly.pdbx_strand_id
1 'polypeptide(L)'
;MSENVVFVRETGNRGEQTFEINQNRVRMKEKQKGTYSITFESPDKEDIERAMAFFESMTDIEPLTMNIADTGEIKAYFKGTAPFSQKKEEGMTVYTYGVTIQEIQ
;
A
#
# COMPACT_ATOMS: atom_id res chain seq x y z
N MET A 1 -1.38 11.47 -17.13
CA MET A 1 -1.14 11.33 -15.69
C MET A 1 -1.58 9.92 -15.34
N SER A 2 -0.70 9.11 -14.74
CA SER A 2 -1.09 7.78 -14.26
C SER A 2 -2.23 7.89 -13.24
N GLU A 3 -3.19 6.97 -13.28
CA GLU A 3 -4.27 6.89 -12.30
C GLU A 3 -3.94 5.94 -11.13
N ASN A 4 -2.69 5.45 -11.10
CA ASN A 4 -2.29 4.38 -10.20
C ASN A 4 -1.25 4.84 -9.18
N VAL A 5 -1.26 4.19 -8.03
CA VAL A 5 -0.21 4.21 -7.04
C VAL A 5 0.64 2.97 -7.25
N VAL A 6 1.95 3.17 -7.40
CA VAL A 6 2.93 2.12 -7.63
C VAL A 6 3.80 1.98 -6.40
N PHE A 7 3.97 0.75 -5.94
CA PHE A 7 4.81 0.35 -4.83
C PHE A 7 5.90 -0.58 -5.37
N VAL A 8 7.15 -0.29 -5.05
CA VAL A 8 8.31 -1.01 -5.56
C VAL A 8 9.20 -1.39 -4.40
N ARG A 9 9.59 -2.67 -4.31
CA ARG A 9 10.56 -3.15 -3.33
C ARG A 9 11.66 -3.96 -4.00
N GLU A 10 12.86 -3.89 -3.45
CA GLU A 10 13.96 -4.77 -3.84
C GLU A 10 13.90 -6.07 -3.04
N THR A 11 13.88 -7.21 -3.72
CA THR A 11 13.85 -8.53 -3.09
C THR A 11 15.18 -9.26 -3.26
N GLY A 12 16.29 -8.63 -2.86
CA GLY A 12 17.64 -9.22 -2.93
C GLY A 12 17.91 -9.92 -4.28
N ASN A 13 18.30 -11.19 -4.24
CA ASN A 13 18.61 -12.01 -5.43
C ASN A 13 17.42 -12.28 -6.37
N ARG A 14 16.18 -11.94 -5.98
CA ARG A 14 14.97 -12.16 -6.78
C ARG A 14 14.58 -10.95 -7.65
N GLY A 15 15.31 -9.84 -7.53
CA GLY A 15 15.07 -8.63 -8.32
C GLY A 15 14.01 -7.70 -7.70
N GLU A 16 13.47 -6.82 -8.53
CA GLU A 16 12.46 -5.85 -8.14
C GLU A 16 11.05 -6.48 -8.15
N GLN A 17 10.24 -6.17 -7.14
CA GLN A 17 8.82 -6.50 -7.13
C GLN A 17 7.98 -5.23 -7.11
N THR A 18 6.96 -5.21 -7.97
CA THR A 18 6.08 -4.07 -8.16
C THR A 18 4.64 -4.45 -7.82
N PHE A 19 3.96 -3.60 -7.06
CA PHE A 19 2.53 -3.65 -6.84
C PHE A 19 1.90 -2.33 -7.30
N GLU A 20 0.89 -2.43 -8.16
CA GLU A 20 0.21 -1.29 -8.75
C GLU A 20 -1.29 -1.41 -8.47
N ILE A 21 -1.89 -0.29 -8.04
CA ILE A 21 -3.32 -0.22 -7.72
C ILE A 21 -3.89 1.15 -8.09
N ASN A 22 -5.16 1.19 -8.51
CA ASN A 22 -5.85 2.45 -8.80
C ASN A 22 -5.90 3.36 -7.55
N GLN A 23 -5.53 4.63 -7.71
CA GLN A 23 -5.45 5.59 -6.62
C GLN A 23 -6.77 5.79 -5.87
N ASN A 24 -7.92 5.56 -6.53
CA ASN A 24 -9.23 5.69 -5.89
C ASN A 24 -9.47 4.62 -4.81
N ARG A 25 -8.69 3.53 -4.84
CA ARG A 25 -8.67 2.45 -3.84
C ARG A 25 -7.71 2.71 -2.69
N VAL A 26 -6.96 3.81 -2.73
CA VAL A 26 -5.94 4.13 -1.73
C VAL A 26 -6.35 5.37 -0.93
N ARG A 27 -6.27 5.25 0.38
CA ARG A 27 -6.37 6.38 1.32
C ARG A 27 -5.08 6.46 2.11
N MET A 28 -4.42 7.61 2.07
CA MET A 28 -3.19 7.85 2.81
C MET A 28 -3.45 8.91 3.88
N LYS A 29 -3.00 8.63 5.10
CA LYS A 29 -3.09 9.56 6.22
C LYS A 29 -1.76 9.62 6.95
N GLU A 30 -1.18 10.81 7.04
CA GLU A 30 -0.03 11.04 7.90
C GLU A 30 -0.46 10.92 9.37
N LYS A 31 0.29 10.13 10.15
CA LYS A 31 0.10 9.97 11.59
C LYS A 31 0.99 10.95 12.36
N GLN A 32 2.29 10.92 12.09
CA GLN A 32 3.31 11.76 12.73
C GLN A 32 4.59 11.73 11.91
N LYS A 33 5.27 12.88 11.73
CA LYS A 33 6.67 12.98 11.24
C LYS A 33 7.01 12.01 10.07
N GLY A 34 6.23 12.05 8.99
CA GLY A 34 6.46 11.19 7.81
C GLY A 34 6.08 9.71 7.98
N THR A 35 5.46 9.31 9.10
CA THR A 35 4.78 8.02 9.22
C THR A 35 3.41 8.12 8.55
N TYR A 36 3.15 7.27 7.56
CA TYR A 36 1.88 7.19 6.86
C TYR A 36 1.13 5.89 7.17
N SER A 37 -0.17 6.02 7.37
CA SER A 37 -1.11 4.92 7.32
C SER A 37 -1.72 4.89 5.93
N ILE A 38 -1.55 3.79 5.21
CA ILE A 38 -2.16 3.55 3.91
C ILE A 38 -3.29 2.54 4.13
N THR A 39 -4.48 2.88 3.66
CA THR A 39 -5.63 1.98 3.66
C THR A 39 -6.01 1.70 2.22
N PHE A 40 -6.03 0.42 1.88
CA PHE A 40 -6.58 -0.09 0.63
C PHE A 40 -8.04 -0.42 0.87
N GLU A 41 -8.92 0.08 0.02
CA GLU A 41 -10.37 -0.16 0.08
C GLU A 41 -10.92 -0.46 -1.31
N SER A 42 -11.59 -1.59 -1.48
CA SER A 42 -12.18 -1.98 -2.77
C SER A 42 -13.40 -2.89 -2.56
N PRO A 43 -14.46 -2.75 -3.37
CA PRO A 43 -15.49 -3.78 -3.48
C PRO A 43 -14.97 -5.04 -4.19
N ASP A 44 -13.86 -4.93 -4.93
CA ASP A 44 -13.17 -6.06 -5.51
C ASP A 44 -12.20 -6.65 -4.48
N LYS A 45 -12.41 -7.93 -4.14
CA LYS A 45 -11.57 -8.63 -3.16
C LYS A 45 -10.17 -8.88 -3.70
N GLU A 46 -10.01 -9.05 -5.02
CA GLU A 46 -8.73 -9.37 -5.64
C GLU A 46 -7.73 -8.22 -5.49
N ASP A 47 -8.19 -6.96 -5.57
CA ASP A 47 -7.37 -5.77 -5.29
C ASP A 47 -6.72 -5.85 -3.90
N ILE A 48 -7.50 -6.28 -2.90
CA ILE A 48 -7.05 -6.35 -1.52
C ILE A 48 -6.15 -7.56 -1.29
N GLU A 49 -6.46 -8.71 -1.88
CA GLU A 49 -5.62 -9.91 -1.81
C GLU A 49 -4.25 -9.68 -2.46
N ARG A 50 -4.17 -8.92 -3.56
CA ARG A 50 -2.90 -8.53 -4.19
C ARG A 50 -2.08 -7.59 -3.30
N ALA A 51 -2.72 -6.61 -2.65
CA ALA A 51 -2.06 -5.76 -1.67
C ALA A 51 -1.50 -6.60 -0.51
N MET A 52 -2.31 -7.50 0.06
CA MET A 52 -1.89 -8.40 1.12
C MET A 52 -0.70 -9.26 0.70
N ALA A 53 -0.75 -9.90 -0.47
CA ALA A 53 0.35 -10.73 -0.96
C ALA A 53 1.68 -9.96 -1.07
N PHE A 54 1.63 -8.69 -1.49
CA PHE A 54 2.80 -7.83 -1.56
C PHE A 54 3.34 -7.46 -0.17
N PHE A 55 2.49 -6.92 0.71
CA PHE A 55 2.94 -6.34 1.98
C PHE A 55 3.12 -7.35 3.12
N GLU A 56 2.36 -8.45 3.16
CA GLU A 56 2.53 -9.49 4.19
C GLU A 56 3.80 -10.31 3.99
N SER A 57 4.37 -10.28 2.79
CA SER A 57 5.67 -10.87 2.52
C SER A 57 6.84 -9.91 2.75
N MET A 58 6.59 -8.69 3.24
CA MET A 58 7.62 -7.74 3.67
C MET A 58 7.97 -7.96 5.15
N THR A 59 9.23 -7.70 5.46
CA THR A 59 9.74 -7.67 6.84
C THR A 59 9.73 -6.25 7.39
N ASP A 60 9.62 -6.07 8.71
CA ASP A 60 9.74 -4.74 9.33
C ASP A 60 11.05 -4.08 8.86
N ILE A 61 11.01 -2.75 8.71
CA ILE A 61 12.09 -1.89 8.22
C ILE A 61 12.61 -2.19 6.80
N GLU A 62 11.92 -3.04 6.02
CA GLU A 62 12.25 -3.30 4.62
C GLU A 62 12.04 -2.02 3.77
N PRO A 63 13.02 -1.62 2.94
CA PRO A 63 12.89 -0.46 2.05
C PRO A 63 11.79 -0.64 1.00
N LEU A 64 11.09 0.45 0.73
CA LEU A 64 10.01 0.55 -0.24
C LEU A 64 10.08 1.90 -0.95
N THR A 65 9.80 1.91 -2.25
CA THR A 65 9.54 3.13 -3.01
C THR A 65 8.07 3.18 -3.37
N MET A 66 7.45 4.34 -3.21
CA MET A 66 6.07 4.61 -3.58
C MET A 66 6.03 5.76 -4.59
N ASN A 67 5.24 5.64 -5.65
CA ASN A 67 4.95 6.72 -6.58
C ASN A 67 3.43 6.86 -6.73
N ILE A 68 2.91 8.04 -6.46
CA ILE A 68 1.48 8.34 -6.52
C ILE A 68 1.23 9.09 -7.81
N ALA A 69 0.56 8.46 -8.79
CA ALA A 69 0.11 9.16 -10.00
C ALA A 69 1.20 9.97 -10.74
N ASP A 70 2.44 9.46 -10.75
CA ASP A 70 3.63 10.11 -11.34
C ASP A 70 4.04 11.43 -10.67
N THR A 71 3.64 11.71 -9.42
CA THR A 71 4.03 12.93 -8.70
C THR A 71 5.47 12.92 -8.20
N GLY A 72 6.15 11.78 -8.29
CA GLY A 72 7.52 11.57 -7.84
C GLY A 72 7.66 10.36 -6.91
N GLU A 73 8.90 9.93 -6.72
CA GLU A 73 9.24 8.79 -5.87
C GLU A 73 9.37 9.21 -4.40
N ILE A 74 8.65 8.52 -3.53
CA ILE A 74 8.73 8.64 -2.08
C ILE A 74 9.41 7.38 -1.56
N LYS A 75 10.59 7.55 -0.96
CA LYS A 75 11.32 6.45 -0.32
C LYS A 75 10.83 6.28 1.10
N ALA A 76 10.56 5.04 1.51
CA ALA A 76 10.02 4.72 2.81
C ALA A 76 10.57 3.39 3.35
N TYR A 77 10.42 3.20 4.65
CA TYR A 77 10.52 1.90 5.30
C TYR A 77 9.14 1.35 5.59
N PHE A 78 8.93 0.07 5.30
CA PHE A 78 7.76 -0.65 5.77
C PHE A 78 7.78 -0.79 7.29
N LYS A 79 6.62 -0.67 7.95
CA LYS A 79 6.47 -0.73 9.41
C LYS A 79 5.40 -1.74 9.87
N GLY A 80 4.83 -2.50 8.95
CA GLY A 80 3.82 -3.51 9.26
C GLY A 80 2.46 -3.26 8.63
N THR A 81 1.56 -4.21 8.90
CA THR A 81 0.23 -4.30 8.31
C THR A 81 -0.85 -4.10 9.37
N ALA A 82 -2.05 -3.75 8.94
CA ALA A 82 -3.27 -3.83 9.73
C ALA A 82 -4.13 -4.98 9.17
N PRO A 83 -4.93 -5.64 10.02
CA PRO A 83 -5.68 -6.83 9.60
C PRO A 83 -6.65 -6.52 8.46
N PHE A 84 -6.83 -7.50 7.58
CA PHE A 84 -7.93 -7.53 6.62
C PHE A 84 -9.27 -7.40 7.35
N SER A 85 -10.16 -6.57 6.83
CA SER A 85 -11.52 -6.46 7.33
C SER A 85 -12.52 -6.17 6.20
N GLN A 86 -13.79 -6.41 6.47
CA GLN A 86 -14.87 -6.13 5.53
C GLN A 86 -15.97 -5.31 6.20
N LYS A 87 -16.56 -4.38 5.47
CA LYS A 87 -17.69 -3.54 5.89
C LYS A 87 -18.79 -3.56 4.84
N LYS A 88 -20.03 -3.32 5.25
CA LYS A 88 -21.15 -3.07 4.33
C LYS A 88 -21.30 -1.57 4.15
N GLU A 89 -21.21 -1.09 2.91
CA GLU A 89 -21.46 0.31 2.53
C GLU A 89 -22.48 0.33 1.41
N GLU A 90 -23.58 1.07 1.60
CA GLU A 90 -24.64 1.25 0.59
C GLU A 90 -25.16 -0.08 -0.02
N GLY A 91 -25.18 -1.15 0.79
CA GLY A 91 -25.62 -2.49 0.36
C GLY A 91 -24.54 -3.33 -0.33
N MET A 92 -23.33 -2.81 -0.52
CA MET A 92 -22.19 -3.52 -1.09
C MET A 92 -21.18 -3.92 -0.01
N THR A 93 -20.49 -5.04 -0.20
CA THR A 93 -19.34 -5.41 0.63
C THR A 93 -18.12 -4.65 0.15
N VAL A 94 -17.43 -3.96 1.05
CA VAL A 94 -16.15 -3.30 0.80
C VAL A 94 -15.10 -3.98 1.67
N TYR A 95 -14.04 -4.41 1.02
CA TYR A 95 -12.87 -5.04 1.63
C TYR A 95 -11.82 -3.98 1.94
N THR A 96 -11.16 -4.13 3.07
CA THR A 96 -10.15 -3.16 3.54
C THR A 96 -8.92 -3.86 4.09
N TYR A 97 -7.77 -3.23 3.86
CA TYR A 97 -6.49 -3.68 4.38
C TYR A 97 -5.60 -2.48 4.64
N GLY A 98 -4.76 -2.54 5.68
CA GLY A 98 -3.93 -1.40 6.07
C GLY A 98 -2.45 -1.72 6.05
N VAL A 99 -1.65 -0.70 5.77
CA VAL A 99 -0.19 -0.73 5.80
C VAL A 99 0.31 0.52 6.50
N THR A 100 1.38 0.39 7.26
CA THR A 100 2.11 1.54 7.82
C THR A 100 3.49 1.62 7.18
N ILE A 101 3.85 2.81 6.73
CA ILE A 101 5.19 3.12 6.21
C ILE A 101 5.76 4.36 6.90
N GLN A 102 7.08 4.51 6.86
CA GLN A 102 7.80 5.68 7.34
C GLN A 102 8.65 6.25 6.20
N GLU A 103 8.33 7.46 5.75
CA GLU A 103 9.14 8.19 4.77
C GLU A 103 10.56 8.42 5.30
N ILE A 104 11.52 8.27 4.38
CA ILE A 104 12.94 8.55 4.58
C ILE A 104 13.19 9.98 4.10
N GLN A 105 13.53 10.87 5.05
CA GLN A 105 13.92 12.25 4.78
C GLN A 105 15.39 12.38 4.39
#